data_AF-A0A0L0VTN4-F1
#
_entry.id   AF-A0A0L0VTN4-F1
#
_cell.length_a   1.000
_cell.length_b   1.000
_cell.length_c   1.000
_cell.angle_alpha   90.00
_cell.angle_beta   90.00
_cell.angle_gamma   90.00
#
_symmetry.space_group_name_H-M   'P 1'
#
loop_
_entity.id
_entity.type
_entity.pdbx_description
1 polymer ?
#
loop_
_entity_poly.entity_id
_entity_poly.type
_entity_poly.pdbx_seq_one_letter_code
_entity_poly.pdbx_strand_id
1 'polypeptide(L)'
;MYYCTIPKEARAVIITLNPLDTLGDNQVLKKQQAGFTAINLSKLNFNKKTAADIAKGVYQFFYLSPKIYLNNKLWDELYFSTGFQYRLASIIVDEAHMIFIWGLVQSCKGKNTFAMHARHEDSGIFRPSYGNLGGHLLFQNENPILLLSATCQPVAEPSWTTP
;
A
#
# COMPACT_ATOMS: atom_id res chain seq x y z
N MET A 1 19.92 -0.66 -2.37
CA MET A 1 19.21 0.24 -1.44
C MET A 1 18.53 1.33 -2.26
N TYR A 2 17.20 1.30 -2.41
CA TYR A 2 16.46 2.24 -3.26
C TYR A 2 16.33 3.66 -2.66
N TYR A 3 16.52 3.83 -1.36
CA TYR A 3 16.39 5.14 -0.71
C TYR A 3 17.54 6.11 -1.04
N CYS A 4 18.66 5.62 -1.60
CA CYS A 4 19.82 6.43 -1.94
C CYS A 4 19.68 7.16 -3.29
N THR A 5 18.69 6.80 -4.13
CA THR A 5 18.46 7.45 -5.44
C THR A 5 17.54 8.66 -5.35
N ILE A 6 17.03 8.97 -4.17
CA ILE A 6 16.12 10.09 -3.95
C ILE A 6 16.93 11.37 -3.73
N PRO A 7 16.80 12.40 -4.58
CA PRO A 7 17.46 13.68 -4.36
C PRO A 7 17.02 14.29 -3.03
N LYS A 8 17.98 14.65 -2.16
CA LYS A 8 17.68 15.23 -0.83
C LYS A 8 16.89 16.53 -0.94
N GLU A 9 17.05 17.30 -2.02
CA GLU A 9 16.31 18.54 -2.23
C GLU A 9 14.84 18.33 -2.59
N ALA A 10 14.46 17.16 -3.13
CA ALA A 10 13.12 16.92 -3.65
C ALA A 10 12.05 16.70 -2.57
N ARG A 11 12.47 16.57 -1.29
CA ARG A 11 11.59 16.14 -0.16
C ARG A 11 10.73 14.95 -0.57
N ALA A 12 11.37 13.96 -1.18
CA ALA A 12 10.61 12.90 -1.78
C ALA A 12 9.98 12.01 -0.72
N VAL A 13 8.86 11.42 -1.12
CA VAL A 13 7.98 10.71 -0.23
C VAL A 13 7.79 9.28 -0.67
N ILE A 14 7.86 8.38 0.31
CA ILE A 14 7.68 6.95 0.15
C ILE A 14 6.40 6.55 0.88
N ILE A 15 5.50 5.91 0.15
CA ILE A 15 4.26 5.37 0.68
C ILE A 15 4.46 3.88 0.95
N THR A 16 3.99 3.38 2.08
CA THR A 16 3.95 1.95 2.40
C THR A 16 2.53 1.54 2.76
N LEU A 17 1.97 0.61 1.97
CA LEU A 17 0.68 0.00 2.22
C LEU A 17 0.86 -1.22 3.10
N ASN A 18 0.36 -1.14 4.34
CA ASN A 18 0.41 -2.23 5.30
C ASN A 18 -0.99 -2.83 5.51
N PRO A 19 -1.17 -4.15 5.32
CA PRO A 19 -2.46 -4.79 5.57
C PRO A 19 -2.78 -4.93 7.07
N LEU A 20 -1.78 -4.84 7.94
CA LEU A 20 -1.92 -4.94 9.39
C LEU A 20 -1.79 -3.56 10.05
N ASP A 21 -2.91 -3.07 10.58
CA ASP A 21 -3.03 -1.73 11.19
C ASP A 21 -2.04 -1.52 12.37
N THR A 22 -1.60 -2.59 13.04
CA THR A 22 -0.69 -2.54 14.21
C THR A 22 0.80 -2.44 13.85
N LEU A 23 1.18 -2.67 12.59
CA LEU A 23 2.60 -2.71 12.21
C LEU A 23 3.19 -1.31 11.95
N GLY A 24 2.34 -0.33 11.60
CA GLY A 24 2.77 0.99 11.17
C GLY A 24 3.55 1.77 12.24
N ASP A 25 3.13 1.75 13.51
CA ASP A 25 3.75 2.55 14.57
C ASP A 25 5.18 2.09 14.88
N ASN A 26 5.42 0.78 14.88
CA ASN A 26 6.77 0.22 15.06
C ASN A 26 7.71 0.63 13.91
N GLN A 27 7.19 0.70 12.69
CA GLN A 27 7.97 1.14 11.53
C GLN A 27 8.28 2.64 11.60
N VAL A 28 7.30 3.45 12.01
CA VAL A 28 7.51 4.89 12.26
C VAL A 28 8.62 5.11 13.28
N LEU A 29 8.59 4.40 14.41
CA LEU A 29 9.62 4.51 15.44
C LEU A 29 11.01 4.21 14.88
N LYS A 30 11.16 3.12 14.13
CA LYS A 30 12.44 2.74 13.49
C LYS A 30 12.93 3.79 12.51
N LYS A 31 12.02 4.39 11.72
CA LYS A 31 12.37 5.46 10.76
C LYS A 31 12.82 6.74 11.47
N GLN A 32 12.13 7.11 12.55
CA GLN A 32 12.50 8.28 13.36
C GLN A 32 13.85 8.09 14.06
N GLN A 33 14.14 6.90 14.58
CA GLN A 33 15.46 6.54 15.12
C GLN A 33 16.57 6.62 14.07
N ALA A 34 16.25 6.34 12.81
CA ALA A 34 17.16 6.49 11.67
C ALA A 34 17.24 7.95 11.14
N GLY A 35 16.59 8.91 11.79
CA GLY A 35 16.64 10.33 11.43
C GLY A 35 15.66 10.77 10.35
N PHE A 36 14.67 9.93 9.98
CA PHE A 36 13.65 10.27 9.00
C PHE A 36 12.34 10.73 9.64
N THR A 37 11.62 11.60 8.95
CA THR A 37 10.25 11.96 9.34
C THR A 37 9.27 10.92 8.80
N ALA A 38 8.47 10.33 9.69
CA ALA A 38 7.53 9.26 9.35
C ALA A 38 6.21 9.42 10.11
N ILE A 39 5.11 8.97 9.50
CA ILE A 39 3.79 8.96 10.11
C ILE A 39 3.00 7.71 9.70
N ASN A 40 2.27 7.14 10.66
CA ASN A 40 1.28 6.10 10.43
C ASN A 40 -0.11 6.73 10.36
N LEU A 41 -0.77 6.60 9.22
CA LEU A 41 -2.09 7.16 8.97
C LEU A 41 -3.16 6.20 9.48
N SER A 42 -4.00 6.74 10.35
CA SER A 42 -5.20 6.09 10.85
C SER A 42 -6.42 6.94 10.49
N LYS A 43 -7.60 6.35 10.60
CA LYS A 43 -8.86 7.09 10.39
C LYS A 43 -8.99 8.29 11.34
N LEU A 44 -8.37 8.24 12.52
CA LEU A 44 -8.46 9.29 13.55
C LEU A 44 -7.52 10.46 13.27
N ASN A 45 -6.32 10.20 12.73
CA ASN A 45 -5.31 11.22 12.52
C ASN A 45 -5.26 11.77 11.08
N PHE A 46 -5.88 11.09 10.11
CA PHE A 46 -5.89 11.56 8.73
C PHE A 46 -7.01 12.58 8.48
N ASN A 47 -6.66 13.85 8.64
CA ASN A 47 -7.52 15.02 8.48
C ASN A 47 -6.86 16.07 7.56
N LYS A 48 -7.55 17.19 7.31
CA LYS A 48 -7.07 18.26 6.41
C LYS A 48 -5.72 18.83 6.81
N LYS A 49 -5.43 18.95 8.11
CA LYS A 49 -4.14 19.45 8.60
C LYS A 49 -3.03 18.45 8.27
N THR A 50 -3.24 17.18 8.60
CA THR A 50 -2.28 16.11 8.30
C THR A 50 -2.01 16.01 6.80
N ALA A 51 -3.03 16.09 5.95
CA ALA A 51 -2.83 16.08 4.50
C ALA A 51 -2.08 17.32 3.98
N ALA A 52 -2.31 18.50 4.55
CA ALA A 52 -1.53 19.68 4.21
C ALA A 52 -0.05 19.54 4.60
N ASP A 53 0.24 18.94 5.76
CA ASP A 53 1.60 18.67 6.21
C ASP A 53 2.29 17.64 5.30
N ILE A 54 1.56 16.60 4.88
CA ILE A 54 2.02 15.63 3.88
C ILE A 54 2.33 16.33 2.55
N ALA A 55 1.39 17.13 2.04
CA ALA A 55 1.57 17.86 0.79
C ALA A 55 2.80 18.79 0.81
N LYS A 56 3.14 19.37 1.97
CA LYS A 56 4.32 20.23 2.16
C LYS A 56 5.64 19.47 2.34
N GLY A 57 5.60 18.14 2.42
CA GLY A 57 6.78 17.29 2.63
C GLY A 57 7.32 17.35 4.06
N VAL A 58 6.45 17.54 5.06
CA VAL A 58 6.84 17.47 6.49
C VAL A 58 7.32 16.05 6.85
N TYR A 59 6.74 15.04 6.21
CA TYR A 59 7.03 13.63 6.41
C TYR A 59 7.60 13.03 5.13
N GLN A 60 8.56 12.13 5.26
CA GLN A 60 9.19 11.40 4.14
C GLN A 60 8.60 9.99 3.99
N PHE A 61 8.20 9.35 5.08
CA PHE A 61 7.62 8.00 5.06
C PHE A 61 6.17 8.00 5.55
N PHE A 62 5.30 7.39 4.76
CA PHE A 62 3.89 7.20 5.08
C PHE A 62 3.58 5.72 5.23
N TYR A 63 2.94 5.36 6.32
CA TYR A 63 2.30 4.06 6.47
C TYR A 63 0.80 4.27 6.45
N LEU A 64 0.09 3.52 5.64
CA LEU A 64 -1.37 3.56 5.63
C LEU A 64 -1.96 2.21 5.27
N SER A 65 -3.16 1.96 5.77
CA SER A 65 -3.88 0.75 5.43
C SER A 65 -4.52 0.87 4.04
N PRO A 66 -4.72 -0.27 3.32
CA PRO A 66 -5.38 -0.25 2.03
C PRO A 66 -6.80 0.33 2.09
N LYS A 67 -7.44 0.33 3.28
CA LYS A 67 -8.75 0.95 3.50
C LYS A 67 -8.71 2.46 3.35
N ILE A 68 -7.71 3.13 3.91
CA ILE A 68 -7.53 4.58 3.78
C ILE A 68 -7.16 4.90 2.33
N TYR A 69 -6.27 4.11 1.74
CA TYR A 69 -5.80 4.30 0.37
C TYR A 69 -6.93 4.21 -0.68
N LEU A 70 -7.97 3.40 -0.44
CA LEU A 70 -9.03 3.16 -1.42
C LEU A 70 -10.36 3.87 -1.14
N ASN A 71 -10.64 4.25 0.10
CA ASN A 71 -11.97 4.74 0.50
C ASN A 71 -11.90 6.08 1.24
N ASN A 72 -10.96 6.95 0.87
CA ASN A 72 -10.83 8.25 1.50
C ASN A 72 -10.66 9.35 0.45
N LYS A 73 -11.71 10.18 0.26
CA LYS A 73 -11.71 11.28 -0.71
C LYS A 73 -10.58 12.28 -0.48
N LEU A 74 -10.23 12.54 0.78
CA LEU A 74 -9.15 13.47 1.13
C LEU A 74 -7.78 12.87 0.78
N TRP A 75 -7.65 11.55 0.83
CA TRP A 75 -6.49 10.85 0.29
C TRP A 75 -6.46 10.95 -1.23
N ASP A 76 -7.58 10.70 -1.92
CA ASP A 76 -7.62 10.79 -3.39
C ASP A 76 -7.23 12.20 -3.87
N GLU A 77 -7.77 13.26 -3.25
CA GLU A 77 -7.43 14.66 -3.54
C GLU A 77 -5.93 14.94 -3.35
N LEU A 78 -5.35 14.45 -2.26
CA LEU A 78 -3.92 14.59 -1.98
C LEU A 78 -3.07 13.79 -2.97
N TYR A 79 -3.41 12.52 -3.14
CA TYR A 79 -2.68 11.55 -3.95
C TYR A 79 -2.62 11.98 -5.41
N PHE A 80 -3.73 12.43 -5.99
CA PHE A 80 -3.78 12.91 -7.38
C PHE A 80 -3.34 14.36 -7.56
N SER A 81 -2.97 15.07 -6.49
CA SER A 81 -2.46 16.43 -6.62
C SER A 81 -1.08 16.43 -7.30
N THR A 82 -0.88 17.35 -8.25
CA THR A 82 0.38 17.48 -9.01
C THR A 82 1.58 17.71 -8.09
N GLY A 83 1.40 18.53 -7.05
CA GLY A 83 2.46 18.82 -6.08
C GLY A 83 2.89 17.58 -5.28
N PHE A 84 1.94 16.70 -4.93
CA PHE A 84 2.27 15.45 -4.26
C PHE A 84 2.88 14.42 -5.21
N GLN A 85 2.31 14.24 -6.41
CA GLN A 85 2.84 13.32 -7.43
C GLN A 85 4.29 13.64 -7.83
N TYR A 86 4.66 14.92 -7.89
CA TYR A 86 6.05 15.33 -8.16
C TYR A 86 7.04 14.90 -7.06
N ARG A 87 6.57 14.77 -5.82
CA ARG A 87 7.38 14.33 -4.68
C ARG A 87 7.30 12.82 -4.44
N LEU A 88 6.30 12.14 -4.98
CA LEU A 88 6.11 10.70 -4.82
C LEU A 88 7.29 9.98 -5.47
N ALA A 89 8.12 9.32 -4.65
CA ALA A 89 9.29 8.59 -5.12
C ALA A 89 8.99 7.11 -5.34
N SER A 90 8.17 6.51 -4.50
CA SER A 90 7.82 5.09 -4.61
C SER A 90 6.62 4.73 -3.75
N ILE A 91 5.90 3.69 -4.19
CA ILE A 91 4.89 3.00 -3.38
C ILE A 91 5.38 1.59 -3.08
N ILE A 92 5.42 1.26 -1.81
CA ILE A 92 5.74 -0.05 -1.27
C ILE A 92 4.42 -0.72 -0.89
N VAL A 93 4.20 -1.96 -1.35
CA VAL A 93 3.11 -2.80 -0.86
C VAL A 93 3.70 -3.91 -0.02
N ASP A 94 3.42 -3.86 1.28
CA ASP A 94 3.80 -4.91 2.21
C ASP A 94 2.79 -6.06 2.17
N GLU A 95 3.26 -7.28 2.36
CA GLU A 95 2.53 -8.53 2.12
C GLU A 95 1.79 -8.54 0.77
N ALA A 96 2.52 -8.26 -0.31
CA ALA A 96 1.99 -8.12 -1.66
C ALA A 96 1.27 -9.38 -2.18
N HIS A 97 1.54 -10.57 -1.62
CA HIS A 97 0.74 -11.77 -1.92
C HIS A 97 -0.76 -11.59 -1.61
N MET A 98 -1.09 -10.66 -0.72
CA MET A 98 -2.48 -10.29 -0.41
C MET A 98 -3.18 -9.61 -1.60
N ILE A 99 -2.46 -8.99 -2.54
CA ILE A 99 -3.04 -8.38 -3.75
C ILE A 99 -3.79 -9.41 -4.58
N PHE A 100 -3.22 -10.62 -4.75
CA PHE A 100 -3.86 -11.70 -5.49
C PHE A 100 -5.17 -12.14 -4.81
N ILE A 101 -5.13 -12.36 -3.50
CA ILE A 101 -6.31 -12.74 -2.71
C ILE A 101 -7.38 -11.64 -2.80
N TRP A 102 -6.98 -10.36 -2.75
CA TRP A 102 -7.89 -9.22 -2.89
C TRP A 102 -8.56 -9.16 -4.27
N GLY A 103 -7.80 -9.40 -5.35
CA GLY A 103 -8.32 -9.47 -6.71
C GLY A 103 -9.32 -10.62 -6.92
N LEU A 104 -9.04 -11.78 -6.30
CA LEU A 104 -9.97 -12.91 -6.31
C LEU A 104 -11.27 -12.60 -5.56
N VAL A 105 -11.18 -12.03 -4.35
CA VAL A 105 -12.37 -11.68 -3.56
C VAL A 105 -13.26 -10.66 -4.28
N GLN A 106 -12.68 -9.71 -5.02
CA GLN A 106 -13.46 -8.77 -5.84
C GLN A 106 -14.11 -9.42 -7.06
N SER A 107 -13.43 -10.37 -7.71
CA SER A 107 -13.97 -11.12 -8.86
C SER A 107 -15.07 -12.10 -8.45
N CYS A 108 -15.03 -12.63 -7.23
CA CYS A 108 -15.95 -13.65 -6.72
C CYS A 108 -17.22 -13.11 -6.04
N LYS A 109 -17.71 -11.91 -6.40
CA LYS A 109 -19.00 -11.36 -5.91
C LYS A 109 -20.14 -12.36 -6.11
N GLY A 110 -20.39 -13.23 -5.12
CA GLY A 110 -21.55 -14.13 -5.07
C GLY A 110 -21.32 -15.61 -4.73
N LYS A 111 -20.10 -16.14 -4.53
CA LYS A 111 -19.93 -17.56 -4.14
C LYS A 111 -18.99 -17.73 -2.95
N ASN A 112 -19.58 -17.99 -1.78
CA ASN A 112 -18.96 -18.18 -0.46
C ASN A 112 -17.96 -19.36 -0.35
N THR A 113 -17.61 -20.04 -1.44
CA THR A 113 -16.88 -21.32 -1.39
C THR A 113 -15.35 -21.18 -1.41
N PHE A 114 -14.78 -20.10 -1.97
CA PHE A 114 -13.32 -19.93 -2.02
C PHE A 114 -12.71 -19.22 -0.80
N ALA A 115 -13.49 -18.43 -0.05
CA ALA A 115 -13.05 -17.87 1.23
C ALA A 115 -12.73 -18.97 2.27
N MET A 116 -13.31 -20.17 2.09
CA MET A 116 -13.09 -21.34 2.96
C MET A 116 -11.75 -22.05 2.73
N HIS A 117 -11.09 -21.87 1.58
CA HIS A 117 -9.83 -22.56 1.26
C HIS A 117 -8.59 -21.73 1.60
N ALA A 118 -8.73 -20.44 1.93
CA ALA A 118 -7.69 -19.66 2.59
C ALA A 118 -7.67 -20.01 4.10
N ARG A 119 -7.39 -21.27 4.42
CA ARG A 119 -7.13 -21.74 5.78
C ARG A 119 -5.64 -21.75 6.03
N HIS A 120 -5.13 -20.63 6.54
CA HIS A 120 -4.08 -20.62 7.56
C HIS A 120 -3.93 -19.18 8.06
N GLU A 121 -4.29 -18.96 9.33
CA GLU A 121 -3.91 -17.89 10.28
C GLU A 121 -3.92 -16.38 9.88
N ASP A 122 -3.89 -16.03 8.60
CA ASP A 122 -3.88 -14.64 8.10
C ASP A 122 -5.26 -14.15 7.62
N SER A 123 -6.30 -14.99 7.74
CA SER A 123 -7.66 -14.74 7.24
C SER A 123 -8.52 -13.75 8.03
N GLY A 124 -7.93 -13.06 9.01
CA GLY A 124 -8.67 -12.20 9.93
C GLY A 124 -9.25 -10.91 9.33
N ILE A 125 -8.69 -10.36 8.24
CA ILE A 125 -9.07 -8.99 7.79
C ILE A 125 -9.06 -8.85 6.26
N PHE A 126 -9.55 -9.85 5.52
CA PHE A 126 -9.69 -9.72 4.06
C PHE A 126 -10.94 -8.93 3.68
N ARG A 127 -10.75 -7.77 3.04
CA ARG A 127 -11.86 -6.91 2.58
C ARG A 127 -11.95 -6.93 1.05
N PRO A 128 -13.14 -7.25 0.48
CA PRO A 128 -13.40 -7.15 -0.97
C PRO A 128 -13.04 -5.79 -1.58
N SER A 129 -13.02 -4.72 -0.78
CA SER A 129 -12.65 -3.36 -1.21
C SER A 129 -11.22 -3.25 -1.72
N TYR A 130 -10.33 -4.21 -1.43
CA TYR A 130 -8.90 -4.13 -1.77
C TYR A 130 -8.57 -4.62 -3.19
N GLY A 131 -9.50 -5.26 -3.91
CA GLY A 131 -9.24 -5.70 -5.29
C GLY A 131 -9.07 -4.54 -6.29
N ASN A 132 -9.48 -3.32 -5.94
CA ASN A 132 -9.29 -2.12 -6.76
C ASN A 132 -7.94 -1.43 -6.54
N LEU A 133 -7.06 -2.03 -5.72
CA LEU A 133 -5.71 -1.50 -5.47
C LEU A 133 -4.89 -1.40 -6.75
N GLY A 134 -5.04 -2.39 -7.66
CA GLY A 134 -4.34 -2.39 -8.95
C GLY A 134 -4.60 -1.14 -9.78
N GLY A 135 -5.85 -0.71 -9.93
CA GLY A 135 -6.19 0.50 -10.69
C GLY A 135 -5.59 1.77 -10.09
N HIS A 136 -5.64 1.92 -8.76
CA HIS A 136 -5.07 3.07 -8.07
C HIS A 136 -3.53 3.09 -8.09
N LEU A 137 -2.89 1.93 -8.01
CA LEU A 137 -1.44 1.79 -8.10
C LEU A 137 -0.95 2.10 -9.52
N LEU A 138 -1.69 1.73 -10.55
CA LEU A 138 -1.31 1.98 -11.94
C LEU A 138 -1.51 3.44 -12.40
N PHE A 139 -2.27 4.24 -11.64
CA PHE A 139 -2.52 5.65 -11.94
C PHE A 139 -1.42 6.56 -11.35
N GLN A 140 -0.16 6.34 -11.74
CA GLN A 140 1.01 7.08 -11.28
C GLN A 140 1.88 7.55 -12.46
N ASN A 141 2.62 8.64 -12.26
CA ASN A 141 3.59 9.19 -13.21
C ASN A 141 4.88 8.34 -13.27
N GLU A 142 4.78 7.10 -13.74
CA GLU A 142 5.93 6.17 -13.95
C GLU A 142 6.77 5.86 -12.69
N ASN A 143 6.26 6.20 -11.51
CA ASN A 143 6.96 5.97 -10.26
C ASN A 143 7.11 4.47 -9.95
N PRO A 144 8.26 4.05 -9.41
CA PRO A 144 8.55 2.66 -9.10
C PRO A 144 7.62 2.10 -8.00
N ILE A 145 7.05 0.92 -8.25
CA ILE A 145 6.29 0.15 -7.26
C ILE A 145 7.16 -1.01 -6.75
N LEU A 146 7.31 -1.11 -5.44
CA LEU A 146 8.00 -2.21 -4.79
C LEU A 146 7.00 -3.12 -4.08
N LEU A 147 6.92 -4.38 -4.51
CA LEU A 147 6.07 -5.40 -3.91
C LEU A 147 6.93 -6.27 -2.98
N LEU A 148 6.59 -6.31 -1.69
CA LEU A 148 7.28 -7.11 -0.69
C LEU A 148 6.35 -8.24 -0.23
N SER A 149 6.83 -9.48 -0.23
CA SER A 149 6.07 -10.61 0.32
C SER A 149 7.03 -11.63 0.92
N ALA A 150 6.71 -12.13 2.10
CA ALA A 150 7.44 -13.25 2.70
C ALA A 150 6.90 -14.61 2.22
N THR A 151 5.68 -14.65 1.70
CA THR A 151 5.03 -15.86 1.17
C THR A 151 4.83 -15.73 -0.34
N CYS A 152 5.34 -16.71 -1.07
CA CYS A 152 5.03 -16.94 -2.48
C CYS A 152 4.34 -18.30 -2.55
N GLN A 153 3.01 -18.33 -2.68
CA GLN A 153 2.35 -19.57 -3.10
C GLN A 153 2.58 -19.79 -4.60
N PRO A 154 2.80 -21.04 -5.04
CA PRO A 154 3.32 -21.32 -6.37
C PRO A 154 2.33 -20.95 -7.46
N VAL A 155 2.88 -20.50 -8.59
CA VAL A 155 2.17 -20.22 -9.83
C VAL A 155 1.42 -21.48 -10.26
N ALA A 156 0.13 -21.34 -10.57
CA ALA A 156 -0.61 -22.34 -11.32
C ALA A 156 -0.05 -22.35 -12.75
N GLU A 157 0.96 -23.18 -13.01
CA GLU A 157 1.30 -23.55 -14.37
C GLU A 157 0.08 -24.27 -14.97
N PRO A 158 -0.44 -23.85 -16.14
CA PRO A 158 -1.35 -24.71 -16.87
C PRO A 158 -0.53 -25.93 -17.26
N SER A 159 -0.91 -27.10 -16.74
CA SER A 159 -0.37 -28.37 -17.19
C SER A 159 -0.54 -28.45 -18.69
N TRP A 160 0.55 -28.29 -19.44
CA TRP A 160 0.60 -28.62 -20.84
C TRP A 160 0.39 -30.13 -20.95
N THR A 161 -0.86 -30.55 -21.14
CA THR A 161 -1.13 -31.85 -21.74
C THR A 161 -0.74 -31.74 -23.20
N THR A 162 0.47 -32.19 -23.53
CA THR A 162 0.86 -32.54 -24.89
C THR A 162 0.16 -33.84 -25.33
N PRO A 163 -0.08 -34.02 -26.64
CA PRO A 163 -1.19 -34.80 -27.20
C PRO A 163 -1.09 -36.32 -27.03
#